data_AF-A0A1S1SZI7-F1
#
_entry.id   AF-A0A1S1SZI7-F1
#
_cell.length_a   1.000
_cell.length_b   1.000
_cell.length_c   1.000
_cell.angle_alpha   90.00
_cell.angle_beta   90.00
_cell.angle_gamma   90.00
#
_symmetry.space_group_name_H-M   'P 1'
#
loop_
_entity.id
_entity.type
_entity.pdbx_description
1 polymer ?
#
loop_
_entity_poly.entity_id
_entity_poly.type
_entity_poly.pdbx_seq_one_letter_code
_entity_poly.pdbx_strand_id
1 'polypeptide(L)'
;MRDSQLNAEVLLNLGFVDVGKWQPKGDSIAYVLDGADAPASEVLLDAPNALYAFVGDDQVVYIGKTARSIRKRYVGYCRPGKTQATNQRCHRNIKAAIAEGTEIRIFVFTPITHLRYSDFEVNLAAGLEDSLIREFDPPWNGRDRGHPISEDAEREEVEEAEFGESGVVAVADASEPRASGQAMATFSVVLGATYYEKGILNPGAEASEYLGKEGDPIRVRFSDGSQTVVSKINRTANRNGAVRVIGGNAQIARWFQKNFGEGDTVHGSVVDPHTIELIAG
;
A
#
# COMPACT_ATOMS: atom_id res chain seq x y z
N MET A 1 0.59 15.72 29.51
CA MET A 1 -0.47 14.74 29.24
C MET A 1 0.12 13.39 29.62
N ARG A 2 -0.49 12.69 30.57
CA ARG A 2 0.09 11.58 31.34
C ARG A 2 -0.49 10.25 30.84
N ASP A 3 0.37 9.25 30.63
CA ASP A 3 0.10 7.81 30.50
C ASP A 3 -1.11 7.39 29.64
N SER A 4 -1.08 7.69 28.34
CA SER A 4 -1.63 6.73 27.38
C SER A 4 -0.51 5.71 27.12
N GLN A 5 -0.67 4.49 27.60
CA GLN A 5 0.20 3.38 27.25
C GLN A 5 0.21 3.28 25.71
N LEU A 6 1.37 3.44 25.08
CA LEU A 6 1.50 3.34 23.63
C LEU A 6 1.11 1.92 23.20
N ASN A 7 0.00 1.81 22.48
CA ASN A 7 -0.61 0.55 22.07
C ASN A 7 -1.12 0.64 20.62
N ALA A 8 -1.79 -0.40 20.14
CA ALA A 8 -2.28 -0.47 18.78
C ALA A 8 -3.25 0.68 18.44
N GLU A 9 -4.07 1.12 19.40
CA GLU A 9 -5.03 2.22 19.22
C GLU A 9 -4.35 3.53 18.82
N VAL A 10 -3.14 3.81 19.35
CA VAL A 10 -2.36 4.99 18.95
C VAL A 10 -2.00 4.94 17.47
N LEU A 11 -1.60 3.77 16.94
CA LEU A 11 -1.33 3.63 15.50
C LEU A 11 -2.60 3.83 14.67
N LEU A 12 -3.74 3.28 15.09
CA LEU A 12 -5.02 3.49 14.40
C LEU A 12 -5.39 4.98 14.34
N ASN A 13 -5.22 5.69 15.46
CA ASN A 13 -5.47 7.14 15.53
C ASN A 13 -4.49 7.96 14.68
N LEU A 14 -3.28 7.46 14.42
CA LEU A 14 -2.32 8.05 13.48
C LEU A 14 -2.67 7.79 12.01
N GLY A 15 -3.66 6.93 11.75
CA GLY A 15 -4.12 6.59 10.40
C GLY A 15 -3.60 5.26 9.87
N PHE A 16 -3.03 4.40 10.73
CA PHE A 16 -2.84 3.01 10.35
C PHE A 16 -4.21 2.31 10.22
N VAL A 17 -4.28 1.34 9.32
CA VAL A 17 -5.45 0.48 9.10
C VAL A 17 -5.08 -0.94 9.52
N ASP A 18 -5.90 -1.59 10.36
CA ASP A 18 -5.81 -3.03 10.60
C ASP A 18 -6.28 -3.77 9.34
N VAL A 19 -5.37 -4.43 8.64
CA VAL A 19 -5.65 -5.05 7.34
C VAL A 19 -5.82 -6.56 7.41
N GLY A 20 -5.40 -7.20 8.49
CA GLY A 20 -5.35 -8.65 8.56
C GLY A 20 -4.39 -9.20 9.59
N LYS A 21 -3.98 -10.45 9.39
CA LYS A 21 -3.14 -11.19 10.34
C LYS A 21 -2.22 -12.20 9.70
N TRP A 22 -1.14 -12.51 10.39
CA TRP A 22 -0.27 -13.64 10.06
C TRP A 22 -0.92 -14.97 10.43
N GLN A 23 -0.60 -16.02 9.67
CA GLN A 23 -1.07 -17.38 9.82
C GLN A 23 0.05 -18.40 9.55
N PRO A 24 -0.01 -19.57 10.20
CA PRO A 24 0.94 -20.63 9.91
C PRO A 24 0.71 -21.20 8.51
N LYS A 25 1.79 -21.50 7.79
CA LYS A 25 1.72 -22.15 6.49
C LYS A 25 2.81 -23.22 6.36
N GLY A 26 2.52 -24.42 6.87
CA GLY A 26 3.52 -25.49 6.98
C GLY A 26 4.70 -25.02 7.82
N ASP A 27 5.91 -25.11 7.27
CA ASP A 27 7.13 -24.61 7.93
C ASP A 27 7.34 -23.08 7.80
N SER A 28 6.51 -22.41 7.02
CA SER A 28 6.58 -20.98 6.74
C SER A 28 5.40 -20.23 7.40
N ILE A 29 5.29 -18.94 7.12
CA ILE A 29 4.18 -18.07 7.50
C ILE A 29 3.54 -17.50 6.24
N ALA A 30 2.27 -17.17 6.33
CA ALA A 30 1.52 -16.41 5.34
C ALA A 30 0.67 -15.36 6.06
N TYR A 31 0.08 -14.43 5.32
CA TYR A 31 -0.91 -13.51 5.90
C TYR A 31 -2.25 -13.68 5.18
N VAL A 32 -3.31 -13.34 5.89
CA VAL A 32 -4.65 -13.22 5.35
C VAL A 32 -5.18 -11.83 5.64
N LEU A 33 -5.83 -11.23 4.65
CA LEU A 33 -6.61 -10.02 4.87
C LEU A 33 -7.98 -10.42 5.41
N ASP A 34 -8.49 -9.66 6.37
CA ASP A 34 -9.81 -9.88 6.95
C ASP A 34 -10.53 -8.55 7.20
N GLY A 35 -11.76 -8.63 7.72
CA GLY A 35 -12.61 -7.46 7.92
C GLY A 35 -13.46 -7.09 6.71
N ALA A 36 -14.40 -6.16 6.92
CA ALA A 36 -15.34 -5.71 5.89
C ALA A 36 -14.67 -4.92 4.76
N ASP A 37 -13.55 -4.26 5.07
CA ASP A 37 -12.80 -3.42 4.14
C ASP A 37 -11.61 -4.16 3.49
N ALA A 38 -11.57 -5.50 3.56
CA ALA A 38 -10.53 -6.32 2.95
C ALA A 38 -10.23 -5.99 1.47
N PRO A 39 -11.23 -5.70 0.59
CA PRO A 39 -10.96 -5.26 -0.79
C PRO A 39 -10.17 -3.95 -0.87
N ALA A 40 -10.44 -2.99 0.02
CA ALA A 40 -9.69 -1.74 0.10
C ALA A 40 -8.28 -1.98 0.66
N SER A 41 -8.17 -2.78 1.72
CA SER A 41 -6.89 -3.21 2.31
C SER A 41 -5.97 -3.88 1.29
N GLU A 42 -6.52 -4.69 0.39
CA GLU A 42 -5.76 -5.34 -0.68
C GLU A 42 -5.06 -4.32 -1.61
N VAL A 43 -5.65 -3.14 -1.81
CA VAL A 43 -5.05 -2.04 -2.57
C VAL A 43 -3.93 -1.35 -1.78
N LEU A 44 -4.10 -1.18 -0.47
CA LEU A 44 -3.06 -0.57 0.40
C LEU A 44 -1.74 -1.35 0.35
N LEU A 45 -1.82 -2.68 0.22
CA LEU A 45 -0.64 -3.54 0.16
C LEU A 45 0.24 -3.32 -1.08
N ASP A 46 -0.30 -2.68 -2.13
CA ASP A 46 0.44 -2.37 -3.36
C ASP A 46 1.09 -0.98 -3.34
N ALA A 47 0.76 -0.15 -2.35
CA ALA A 47 1.27 1.22 -2.26
C ALA A 47 2.77 1.23 -1.90
N PRO A 48 3.60 2.03 -2.60
CA PRO A 48 4.98 2.26 -2.22
C PRO A 48 5.08 3.24 -1.05
N ASN A 49 6.28 3.38 -0.46
CA ASN A 49 6.58 4.36 0.59
C ASN A 49 5.60 4.25 1.78
N ALA A 50 5.44 3.04 2.29
CA ALA A 50 4.48 2.71 3.32
C ALA A 50 5.17 2.32 4.64
N LEU A 51 4.45 2.51 5.75
CA LEU A 51 4.77 1.91 7.04
C LEU A 51 3.84 0.72 7.28
N TYR A 52 4.33 -0.21 8.07
CA TYR A 52 3.51 -1.27 8.62
C TYR A 52 3.97 -1.62 10.03
N ALA A 53 3.08 -2.21 10.79
CA ALA A 53 3.35 -2.67 12.14
C ALA A 53 2.78 -4.07 12.36
N PHE A 54 3.45 -4.83 13.22
CA PHE A 54 2.91 -6.08 13.76
C PHE A 54 2.45 -5.83 15.18
N VAL A 55 1.26 -6.32 15.51
CA VAL A 55 0.60 -6.10 16.79
C VAL A 55 0.16 -7.44 17.36
N GLY A 56 0.58 -7.74 18.60
CA GLY A 56 0.12 -8.92 19.35
C GLY A 56 -0.37 -8.47 20.73
N ASP A 57 -1.53 -8.96 21.16
CA ASP A 57 -2.14 -8.60 22.46
C ASP A 57 -2.22 -7.08 22.72
N ASP A 58 -2.64 -6.30 21.71
CA ASP A 58 -2.69 -4.82 21.70
C ASP A 58 -1.32 -4.11 21.79
N GLN A 59 -0.22 -4.87 21.91
CA GLN A 59 1.13 -4.34 21.91
C GLN A 59 1.71 -4.28 20.50
N VAL A 60 2.28 -3.12 20.14
CA VAL A 60 3.09 -3.00 18.92
C VAL A 60 4.41 -3.72 19.13
N VAL A 61 4.59 -4.85 18.43
CA VAL A 61 5.79 -5.69 18.57
C VAL A 61 6.84 -5.41 17.51
N TYR A 62 6.43 -4.84 16.36
CA TYR A 62 7.33 -4.46 15.28
C TYR A 62 6.79 -3.27 14.50
N ILE A 63 7.68 -2.41 14.01
CA ILE A 63 7.38 -1.36 13.03
C ILE A 63 8.43 -1.43 11.92
N GLY A 64 8.00 -1.40 10.66
CA GLY A 64 8.90 -1.32 9.52
C GLY A 64 8.40 -0.34 8.46
N LYS A 65 9.31 0.11 7.62
CA LYS A 65 9.02 0.86 6.39
C LYS A 65 9.32 0.03 5.16
N THR A 66 8.79 0.48 4.03
CA THR A 66 9.25 -0.01 2.72
C THR A 66 9.16 1.11 1.70
N ALA A 67 10.20 1.24 0.86
CA ALA A 67 10.13 2.12 -0.32
C ALA A 67 9.34 1.44 -1.46
N ARG A 68 9.22 0.12 -1.38
CA ARG A 68 8.45 -0.74 -2.28
C ARG A 68 7.05 -0.96 -1.72
N SER A 69 6.33 -1.94 -2.26
CA SER A 69 5.02 -2.31 -1.72
C SER A 69 5.13 -3.26 -0.53
N ILE A 70 4.18 -3.17 0.38
CA ILE A 70 4.08 -4.06 1.55
C ILE A 70 3.97 -5.52 1.10
N ARG A 71 3.24 -5.78 0.01
CA ARG A 71 3.14 -7.11 -0.59
C ARG A 71 4.51 -7.69 -0.92
N LYS A 72 5.42 -6.89 -1.48
CA LYS A 72 6.79 -7.32 -1.78
C LYS A 72 7.61 -7.50 -0.51
N ARG A 73 7.54 -6.56 0.44
CA ARG A 73 8.23 -6.66 1.74
C ARG A 73 7.90 -7.95 2.47
N TYR A 74 6.62 -8.34 2.49
CA TYR A 74 6.16 -9.52 3.22
C TYR A 74 6.64 -10.85 2.63
N VAL A 75 7.01 -10.89 1.34
CA VAL A 75 7.66 -12.09 0.77
C VAL A 75 8.94 -12.43 1.53
N GLY A 76 9.73 -11.41 1.90
CA GLY A 76 10.96 -11.59 2.69
C GLY A 76 10.69 -12.18 4.07
N TYR A 77 9.58 -11.79 4.72
CA TYR A 77 9.17 -12.41 5.98
C TYR A 77 8.66 -13.83 5.83
N CYS A 78 7.92 -14.14 4.77
CA CYS A 78 7.46 -15.52 4.52
C CYS A 78 8.64 -16.46 4.24
N ARG A 79 9.62 -15.99 3.48
CA ARG A 79 10.79 -16.75 3.05
C ARG A 79 12.03 -15.88 3.27
N PRO A 80 12.67 -15.92 4.45
CA PRO A 80 13.85 -15.10 4.70
C PRO A 80 15.10 -15.69 4.06
N GLY A 81 15.89 -14.85 3.40
CA GLY A 81 17.24 -15.17 2.90
C GLY A 81 18.27 -15.29 4.03
N LYS A 82 19.40 -15.95 3.76
CA LYS A 82 20.42 -16.27 4.77
C LYS A 82 21.15 -15.04 5.34
N THR A 83 21.21 -13.96 4.59
CA THR A 83 21.86 -12.68 4.96
C THR A 83 20.87 -11.68 5.59
N GLN A 84 19.57 -11.97 5.51
CA GLN A 84 18.49 -11.05 5.86
C GLN A 84 18.13 -11.13 7.36
N ALA A 85 18.97 -10.56 8.20
CA ALA A 85 18.85 -10.70 9.65
C ALA A 85 17.49 -10.24 10.21
N THR A 86 16.94 -9.14 9.69
CA THR A 86 15.61 -8.64 10.10
C THR A 86 14.49 -9.58 9.65
N ASN A 87 14.55 -10.09 8.42
CA ASN A 87 13.54 -11.01 7.91
C ASN A 87 13.53 -12.31 8.69
N GLN A 88 14.71 -12.86 8.98
CA GLN A 88 14.86 -14.06 9.80
C GLN A 88 14.33 -13.85 11.22
N ARG A 89 14.61 -12.70 11.84
CA ARG A 89 14.13 -12.37 13.19
C ARG A 89 12.60 -12.29 13.20
N CYS A 90 12.02 -11.49 12.31
CA CYS A 90 10.56 -11.35 12.25
C CYS A 90 9.87 -12.67 11.92
N HIS A 91 10.39 -13.44 10.95
CA HIS A 91 9.86 -14.76 10.61
C HIS A 91 9.81 -15.70 11.83
N ARG A 92 10.92 -15.80 12.57
CA ARG A 92 10.98 -16.64 13.78
C ARG A 92 10.02 -16.15 14.86
N ASN A 93 9.96 -14.84 15.10
CA ASN A 93 9.11 -14.26 16.15
C ASN A 93 7.62 -14.45 15.83
N ILE A 94 7.20 -14.21 14.58
CA ILE A 94 5.82 -14.45 14.14
C ILE A 94 5.47 -15.93 14.29
N LYS A 95 6.34 -16.84 13.83
CA LYS A 95 6.10 -18.27 13.93
C LYS A 95 5.99 -18.75 15.38
N ALA A 96 6.86 -18.25 16.27
CA ALA A 96 6.82 -18.58 17.69
C ALA A 96 5.53 -18.07 18.35
N ALA A 97 5.17 -16.80 18.14
CA ALA A 97 3.98 -16.21 18.72
C ALA A 97 2.70 -16.94 18.29
N ILE A 98 2.58 -17.28 17.01
CA ILE A 98 1.45 -18.07 16.49
C ILE A 98 1.41 -19.47 17.12
N ALA A 99 2.57 -20.14 17.28
CA ALA A 99 2.64 -21.45 17.92
C ALA A 99 2.24 -21.43 19.40
N GLU A 100 2.45 -20.29 20.08
CA GLU A 100 2.00 -20.03 21.45
C GLU A 100 0.52 -19.60 21.53
N GLY A 101 -0.17 -19.49 20.39
CA GLY A 101 -1.58 -19.12 20.31
C GLY A 101 -1.84 -17.61 20.26
N THR A 102 -0.80 -16.79 20.11
CA THR A 102 -0.91 -15.33 19.98
C THR A 102 -1.28 -14.96 18.54
N GLU A 103 -2.34 -14.15 18.37
CA GLU A 103 -2.68 -13.58 17.07
C GLU A 103 -1.80 -12.36 16.79
N ILE A 104 -1.13 -12.34 15.63
CA ILE A 104 -0.32 -11.20 15.19
C ILE A 104 -1.05 -10.46 14.07
N ARG A 105 -1.67 -9.32 14.42
CA ARG A 105 -2.34 -8.40 13.50
C ARG A 105 -1.32 -7.61 12.68
N ILE A 106 -1.76 -7.18 11.50
CA ILE A 106 -0.98 -6.42 10.54
C ILE A 106 -1.64 -5.06 10.37
N PHE A 107 -0.93 -4.01 10.75
CA PHE A 107 -1.40 -2.64 10.59
C PHE A 107 -0.60 -1.96 9.48
N VAL A 108 -1.27 -1.20 8.62
CA VAL A 108 -0.66 -0.56 7.44
C VAL A 108 -0.95 0.92 7.41
N PHE A 109 0.08 1.72 7.12
CA PHE A 109 -0.03 3.15 6.90
C PHE A 109 0.58 3.53 5.56
N THR A 110 -0.28 3.93 4.62
CA THR A 110 0.12 4.44 3.30
C THR A 110 -0.14 5.95 3.27
N PRO A 111 0.88 6.80 3.48
CA PRO A 111 0.68 8.23 3.51
C PRO A 111 0.18 8.72 2.15
N ILE A 112 -0.92 9.46 2.14
CA ILE A 112 -1.37 10.13 0.91
C ILE A 112 -0.53 11.39 0.76
N THR A 113 0.39 11.36 -0.18
CA THR A 113 1.40 12.40 -0.36
C THR A 113 0.80 13.63 -1.03
N HIS A 114 0.49 14.64 -0.24
CA HIS A 114 0.42 16.04 -0.66
C HIS A 114 1.51 16.89 -0.02
N LEU A 115 2.32 16.27 0.86
CA LEU A 115 3.45 16.93 1.48
C LEU A 115 4.56 17.05 0.46
N ARG A 116 4.75 18.26 -0.06
CA ARG A 116 5.80 18.59 -1.00
C ARG A 116 6.65 19.72 -0.46
N TYR A 117 7.93 19.67 -0.77
CA TYR A 117 8.85 20.79 -0.63
C TYR A 117 9.33 21.18 -2.02
N SER A 118 8.80 22.29 -2.55
CA SER A 118 8.92 22.65 -3.98
C SER A 118 8.46 21.49 -4.87
N ASP A 119 9.33 21.02 -5.77
CA ASP A 119 9.02 19.97 -6.72
C ASP A 119 9.21 18.56 -6.15
N PHE A 120 9.73 18.44 -4.91
CA PHE A 120 10.04 17.16 -4.29
C PHE A 120 8.89 16.67 -3.40
N GLU A 121 8.53 15.40 -3.56
CA GLU A 121 7.59 14.70 -2.68
C GLU A 121 8.30 14.24 -1.42
N VAL A 122 7.72 14.54 -0.26
CA VAL A 122 8.28 14.12 1.03
C VAL A 122 7.76 12.72 1.36
N ASN A 123 8.66 11.76 1.51
CA ASN A 123 8.33 10.43 1.99
C ASN A 123 8.02 10.47 3.50
N LEU A 124 6.73 10.62 3.82
CA LEU A 124 6.28 10.69 5.20
C LEU A 124 6.53 9.38 5.97
N ALA A 125 6.43 8.22 5.31
CA ALA A 125 6.72 6.93 5.93
C ALA A 125 8.18 6.88 6.43
N ALA A 126 9.13 7.27 5.58
CA ALA A 126 10.53 7.34 5.96
C ALA A 126 10.78 8.34 7.10
N GLY A 127 10.08 9.48 7.12
CA GLY A 127 10.23 10.48 8.18
C GLY A 127 9.61 10.09 9.53
N LEU A 128 8.58 9.23 9.53
CA LEU A 128 7.88 8.83 10.75
C LEU A 128 8.50 7.58 11.41
N GLU A 129 9.08 6.67 10.65
CA GLU A 129 9.55 5.36 11.14
C GLU A 129 10.41 5.47 12.41
N ASP A 130 11.54 6.20 12.35
CA ASP A 130 12.48 6.31 13.47
C ASP A 130 11.84 6.93 14.72
N SER A 131 10.88 7.84 14.52
CA SER A 131 10.14 8.42 15.65
C SER A 131 9.19 7.40 16.25
N LEU A 132 8.44 6.66 15.45
CA LEU A 132 7.54 5.63 15.96
C LEU A 132 8.32 4.52 16.67
N ILE A 133 9.43 4.04 16.10
CA ILE A 133 10.26 3.02 16.74
C ILE A 133 10.82 3.53 18.08
N ARG A 134 11.28 4.79 18.14
CA ARG A 134 11.80 5.37 19.38
C ARG A 134 10.74 5.50 20.47
N GLU A 135 9.53 5.94 20.12
CA GLU A 135 8.46 6.13 21.10
C GLU A 135 7.86 4.78 21.55
N PHE A 136 7.56 3.87 20.62
CA PHE A 136 6.94 2.57 20.93
C PHE A 136 7.90 1.53 21.49
N ASP A 137 9.21 1.66 21.22
CA ASP A 137 10.26 0.69 21.53
C ASP A 137 9.87 -0.78 21.26
N PRO A 138 9.47 -1.14 20.01
CA PRO A 138 8.92 -2.45 19.75
C PRO A 138 10.00 -3.54 19.93
N PRO A 139 9.70 -4.63 20.67
CA PRO A 139 10.68 -5.67 21.02
C PRO A 139 11.31 -6.39 19.82
N TRP A 140 10.69 -6.38 18.64
CA TRP A 140 11.21 -7.08 17.46
C TRP A 140 12.03 -6.16 16.54
N ASN A 141 12.05 -4.85 16.79
CA ASN A 141 12.96 -3.93 16.11
C ASN A 141 14.38 -4.16 16.63
N GLY A 142 15.28 -4.53 15.71
CA GLY A 142 16.67 -4.80 16.06
C GLY A 142 17.38 -3.55 16.56
N ARG A 143 18.44 -3.73 17.36
CA ARG A 143 19.31 -2.64 17.79
C ARG A 143 20.74 -2.87 17.30
N ASP A 144 21.36 -1.85 16.74
CA ASP A 144 22.80 -1.80 16.48
C ASP A 144 23.42 -0.67 17.30
N ARG A 145 24.44 -1.01 18.10
CA ARG A 145 25.11 -0.07 19.04
C ARG A 145 24.13 0.76 19.91
N GLY A 146 22.98 0.19 20.25
CA GLY A 146 21.94 0.84 21.07
C GLY A 146 20.89 1.63 20.28
N HIS A 147 21.08 1.84 18.97
CA HIS A 147 20.12 2.51 18.10
C HIS A 147 19.26 1.50 17.33
N PRO A 148 17.98 1.81 17.06
CA PRO A 148 17.14 0.95 16.23
C PRO A 148 17.73 0.77 14.83
N ILE A 149 17.63 -0.45 14.29
CA ILE A 149 17.99 -0.75 12.90
C ILE A 149 16.81 -0.40 12.01
N SER A 150 16.95 0.62 11.18
CA SER A 150 15.97 1.01 10.16
C SER A 150 16.13 0.17 8.88
N GLU A 151 15.01 -0.05 8.18
CA GLU A 151 14.95 -0.77 6.90
C GLU A 151 15.13 0.17 5.71
N ASP A 152 16.38 0.47 5.33
CA ASP A 152 16.62 1.37 4.19
C ASP A 152 16.37 0.70 2.83
N ALA A 153 15.92 1.49 1.85
CA ALA A 153 15.58 1.04 0.50
C ALA A 153 16.72 0.27 -0.20
N GLU A 154 17.96 0.69 0.01
CA GLU A 154 19.15 0.00 -0.52
C GLU A 154 19.28 -1.43 0.03
N ARG A 155 18.87 -1.66 1.29
CA ARG A 155 18.84 -3.01 1.85
C ARG A 155 17.73 -3.84 1.22
N GLU A 156 16.55 -3.27 1.00
CA GLU A 156 15.44 -3.97 0.34
C GLU A 156 15.80 -4.43 -1.09
N GLU A 157 16.48 -3.57 -1.87
CA GLU A 157 16.89 -3.91 -3.25
C GLU A 157 17.92 -5.03 -3.30
N VAL A 158 18.90 -5.02 -2.39
CA VAL A 158 19.89 -6.09 -2.25
C VAL A 158 19.21 -7.40 -1.81
N GLU A 159 18.26 -7.31 -0.89
CA GLU A 159 17.47 -8.44 -0.41
C GLU A 159 16.61 -9.08 -1.53
N GLU A 160 16.02 -8.29 -2.44
CA GLU A 160 15.23 -8.79 -3.58
C GLU A 160 16.11 -9.45 -4.66
N ALA A 161 17.31 -8.90 -4.94
CA ALA A 161 18.23 -9.46 -5.93
C ALA A 161 18.67 -10.90 -5.56
N GLU A 162 18.72 -11.21 -4.27
CA GLU A 162 18.99 -12.56 -3.78
C GLU A 162 17.82 -13.54 -3.99
N PHE A 163 16.58 -13.06 -4.16
CA PHE A 163 15.37 -13.88 -4.31
C PHE A 163 15.01 -14.26 -5.76
N GLY A 164 15.57 -13.58 -6.76
CA GLY A 164 15.29 -13.81 -8.19
C GLY A 164 13.86 -13.42 -8.61
N GLU A 165 13.70 -12.90 -9.83
CA GLU A 165 12.40 -12.42 -10.35
C GLU A 165 11.30 -13.50 -10.47
N SER A 166 11.63 -14.79 -10.37
CA SER A 166 10.69 -15.90 -10.62
C SER A 166 9.92 -16.39 -9.37
N GLY A 167 9.91 -15.65 -8.26
CA GLY A 167 9.38 -16.11 -6.97
C GLY A 167 8.04 -15.54 -6.53
N VAL A 168 7.38 -14.67 -7.32
CA VAL A 168 6.13 -14.00 -6.94
C VAL A 168 4.91 -14.93 -7.09
N VAL A 169 4.97 -16.12 -6.51
CA VAL A 169 3.74 -16.85 -6.17
C VAL A 169 3.17 -16.18 -4.93
N ALA A 170 2.19 -15.30 -5.15
CA ALA A 170 1.20 -14.94 -4.16
C ALA A 170 0.72 -16.23 -3.48
N VAL A 171 0.96 -16.35 -2.19
CA VAL A 171 0.26 -17.36 -1.40
C VAL A 171 -0.62 -16.67 -0.38
N ALA A 172 -1.54 -15.90 -0.92
CA ALA A 172 -2.90 -15.98 -0.45
C ALA A 172 -3.62 -16.94 -1.41
N ASP A 173 -4.72 -17.53 -0.96
CA ASP A 173 -5.78 -18.10 -1.78
C ASP A 173 -6.44 -16.96 -2.60
N ALA A 174 -5.61 -16.27 -3.39
CA ALA A 174 -6.02 -15.33 -4.40
C ALA A 174 -6.67 -16.20 -5.45
N SER A 175 -8.00 -16.32 -5.34
CA SER A 175 -8.85 -16.37 -6.51
C SER A 175 -8.15 -15.57 -7.60
N GLU A 176 -7.78 -16.24 -8.70
CA GLU A 176 -7.18 -15.59 -9.85
C GLU A 176 -7.87 -14.23 -10.06
N PRO A 177 -7.13 -13.14 -10.38
CA PRO A 177 -7.80 -11.91 -10.76
C PRO A 177 -8.74 -12.31 -11.88
N ARG A 178 -10.06 -12.22 -11.63
CA ARG A 178 -11.09 -12.64 -12.57
C ARG A 178 -10.90 -11.83 -13.85
N ALA A 179 -10.10 -12.37 -14.76
CA ALA A 179 -10.08 -12.00 -16.15
C ALA A 179 -11.39 -12.55 -16.72
N SER A 180 -12.45 -11.72 -16.65
CA SER A 180 -13.77 -11.81 -17.32
C SER A 180 -14.92 -11.21 -16.49
N GLY A 181 -14.65 -10.33 -15.52
CA GLY A 181 -15.69 -9.42 -15.03
C GLY A 181 -15.97 -8.35 -16.09
N GLN A 182 -17.16 -8.32 -16.66
CA GLN A 182 -17.61 -7.20 -17.48
C GLN A 182 -17.46 -5.90 -16.68
N ALA A 183 -16.85 -4.87 -17.26
CA ALA A 183 -16.63 -3.58 -16.58
C ALA A 183 -17.94 -3.08 -15.96
N MET A 184 -17.87 -2.62 -14.70
CA MET A 184 -19.04 -2.11 -13.97
C MET A 184 -19.59 -0.81 -14.60
N ALA A 185 -18.69 0.01 -15.14
CA ALA A 185 -18.99 1.21 -15.90
C ALA A 185 -17.81 1.57 -16.83
N THR A 186 -18.07 2.40 -17.83
CA THR A 186 -17.03 3.04 -18.64
C THR A 186 -17.09 4.55 -18.47
N PHE A 187 -15.98 5.22 -18.76
CA PHE A 187 -15.91 6.68 -18.71
C PHE A 187 -14.92 7.22 -19.74
N SER A 188 -14.96 8.53 -19.94
CA SER A 188 -14.00 9.25 -20.77
C SER A 188 -13.62 10.57 -20.13
N VAL A 189 -12.38 11.00 -20.33
CA VAL A 189 -11.84 12.26 -19.80
C VAL A 189 -11.12 12.99 -20.91
N VAL A 190 -11.51 14.24 -21.16
CA VAL A 190 -10.80 15.12 -22.07
C VAL A 190 -9.57 15.70 -21.36
N LEU A 191 -8.38 15.46 -21.91
CA LEU A 191 -7.09 15.87 -21.36
C LEU A 191 -6.76 17.32 -21.70
N GLY A 192 -7.57 18.27 -21.22
CA GLY A 192 -7.18 19.70 -21.28
C GLY A 192 -5.90 19.97 -20.48
N ALA A 193 -5.20 21.08 -20.74
CA ALA A 193 -3.91 21.44 -20.15
C ALA A 193 -3.68 20.97 -18.70
N THR A 194 -4.59 21.33 -17.77
CA THR A 194 -4.43 20.96 -16.35
C THR A 194 -4.54 19.45 -16.10
N TYR A 195 -5.43 18.74 -16.80
CA TYR A 195 -5.58 17.29 -16.68
C TYR A 195 -4.36 16.57 -17.24
N TYR A 196 -3.89 17.02 -18.41
CA TYR A 196 -2.74 16.48 -19.10
C TYR A 196 -1.43 16.69 -18.31
N GLU A 197 -1.16 17.91 -17.85
CA GLU A 197 0.08 18.25 -17.15
C GLU A 197 0.12 17.71 -15.71
N LYS A 198 -1.00 17.77 -15.00
CA LYS A 198 -1.06 17.43 -13.58
C LYS A 198 -1.61 16.04 -13.32
N GLY A 199 -2.02 15.29 -14.34
CA GLY A 199 -2.57 13.94 -14.17
C GLY A 199 -3.86 13.95 -13.34
N ILE A 200 -4.71 14.97 -13.51
CA ILE A 200 -6.02 15.01 -12.86
C ILE A 200 -6.90 13.95 -13.50
N LEU A 201 -7.61 13.19 -12.67
CA LEU A 201 -8.49 12.14 -13.14
C LEU A 201 -9.82 12.20 -12.40
N ASN A 202 -10.88 12.47 -13.17
CA ASN A 202 -12.27 12.47 -12.70
C ASN A 202 -13.07 11.49 -13.58
N PRO A 203 -13.44 10.30 -13.07
CA PRO A 203 -14.23 9.33 -13.85
C PRO A 203 -15.65 9.81 -14.24
N GLY A 204 -16.12 10.93 -13.68
CA GLY A 204 -17.47 11.44 -13.90
C GLY A 204 -18.50 10.82 -12.96
N ALA A 205 -19.71 11.38 -12.92
CA ALA A 205 -20.73 11.04 -11.92
C ALA A 205 -21.20 9.58 -12.03
N GLU A 206 -21.49 9.11 -13.25
CA GLU A 206 -22.00 7.75 -13.50
C GLU A 206 -21.01 6.67 -13.06
N ALA A 207 -19.75 6.75 -13.51
CA ALA A 207 -18.71 5.82 -13.06
C ALA A 207 -18.44 5.92 -11.55
N SER A 208 -18.64 7.10 -10.95
CA SER A 208 -18.45 7.32 -9.51
C SER A 208 -19.46 6.59 -8.61
N GLU A 209 -20.59 6.14 -9.15
CA GLU A 209 -21.58 5.35 -8.41
C GLU A 209 -21.05 3.96 -8.07
N TYR A 210 -20.10 3.45 -8.86
CA TYR A 210 -19.52 2.13 -8.70
C TYR A 210 -18.23 2.10 -7.88
N LEU A 211 -17.69 3.27 -7.52
CA LEU A 211 -16.42 3.41 -6.81
C LEU A 211 -16.62 3.46 -5.28
N GLY A 212 -15.56 3.15 -4.53
CA GLY A 212 -15.51 3.17 -3.06
C GLY A 212 -15.83 4.51 -2.40
N LYS A 213 -15.73 4.56 -1.08
CA LYS A 213 -16.11 5.71 -0.24
C LYS A 213 -15.05 6.82 -0.29
N GLU A 214 -15.41 8.01 0.20
CA GLU A 214 -14.40 9.05 0.50
C GLU A 214 -13.35 8.45 1.43
N GLY A 215 -12.08 8.63 1.12
CA GLY A 215 -11.03 8.03 1.95
C GLY A 215 -10.35 6.84 1.30
N ASP A 216 -11.11 6.05 0.56
CA ASP A 216 -10.71 4.70 0.17
C ASP A 216 -9.57 4.71 -0.84
N PRO A 217 -8.65 3.73 -0.77
CA PRO A 217 -7.64 3.53 -1.78
C PRO A 217 -8.28 3.09 -3.10
N ILE A 218 -7.65 3.47 -4.20
CA ILE A 218 -8.05 3.06 -5.55
C ILE A 218 -6.81 2.79 -6.40
N ARG A 219 -6.85 1.67 -7.12
CA ARG A 219 -5.84 1.21 -8.05
C ARG A 219 -6.13 1.75 -9.45
N VAL A 220 -5.16 2.43 -10.05
CA VAL A 220 -5.21 2.88 -11.45
C VAL A 220 -4.30 1.96 -12.27
N ARG A 221 -4.92 1.08 -13.06
CA ARG A 221 -4.22 0.21 -14.03
C ARG A 221 -4.16 0.89 -15.38
N PHE A 222 -3.16 0.51 -16.18
CA PHE A 222 -2.98 0.98 -17.53
C PHE A 222 -2.99 -0.20 -18.50
N SER A 223 -3.74 -0.10 -19.59
CA SER A 223 -3.91 -1.20 -20.55
C SER A 223 -2.62 -1.56 -21.30
N ASP A 224 -1.63 -0.66 -21.34
CA ASP A 224 -0.32 -0.89 -21.97
C ASP A 224 0.65 -1.70 -21.08
N GLY A 225 0.18 -2.16 -19.91
CA GLY A 225 1.00 -2.90 -18.95
C GLY A 225 1.97 -2.02 -18.16
N SER A 226 1.86 -0.69 -18.26
CA SER A 226 2.61 0.23 -17.41
C SER A 226 2.33 -0.03 -15.93
N GLN A 227 3.30 0.32 -15.08
CA GLN A 227 3.19 0.13 -13.63
C GLN A 227 1.93 0.79 -13.08
N THR A 228 1.11 -0.01 -12.41
CA THR A 228 -0.07 0.42 -11.67
C THR A 228 0.25 1.50 -10.64
N VAL A 229 -0.67 2.44 -10.47
CA VAL A 229 -0.58 3.51 -9.46
C VAL A 229 -1.65 3.30 -8.40
N VAL A 230 -1.26 3.38 -7.12
CA VAL A 230 -2.21 3.44 -6.00
C VAL A 230 -2.48 4.91 -5.68
N SER A 231 -3.76 5.26 -5.66
CA SER A 231 -4.29 6.59 -5.42
C SER A 231 -5.41 6.50 -4.37
N LYS A 232 -6.13 7.59 -4.16
CA LYS A 232 -7.24 7.69 -3.21
C LYS A 232 -8.47 8.32 -3.84
N ILE A 233 -9.63 7.87 -3.39
CA ILE A 233 -10.94 8.40 -3.73
C ILE A 233 -11.21 9.67 -2.93
N ASN A 234 -11.40 10.78 -3.65
CA ASN A 234 -11.86 12.05 -3.11
C ASN A 234 -13.19 12.46 -3.77
N ARG A 235 -14.28 12.26 -3.03
CA ARG A 235 -15.65 12.68 -3.31
C ARG A 235 -15.93 14.12 -2.87
N THR A 236 -15.10 14.71 -1.99
CA THR A 236 -15.26 16.11 -1.56
C THR A 236 -14.75 17.14 -2.59
N ALA A 237 -13.91 16.72 -3.54
CA ALA A 237 -13.30 17.59 -4.54
C ALA A 237 -14.31 18.18 -5.55
N ASN A 238 -15.43 17.47 -5.79
CA ASN A 238 -16.48 17.90 -6.69
C ASN A 238 -17.79 18.04 -5.91
N ARG A 239 -18.54 19.13 -6.12
CA ARG A 239 -19.76 19.45 -5.35
C ARG A 239 -20.85 18.38 -5.44
N ASN A 240 -20.90 17.64 -6.54
CA ASN A 240 -21.87 16.58 -6.77
C ASN A 240 -21.44 15.22 -6.19
N GLY A 241 -20.33 15.15 -5.45
CA GLY A 241 -19.83 13.89 -4.88
C GLY A 241 -19.13 12.96 -5.88
N ALA A 242 -18.96 13.40 -7.14
CA ALA A 242 -18.23 12.64 -8.14
C ALA A 242 -16.76 12.49 -7.72
N VAL A 243 -16.20 11.31 -7.95
CA VAL A 243 -14.84 10.97 -7.55
C VAL A 243 -13.83 11.79 -8.33
N ARG A 244 -12.87 12.35 -7.60
CA ARG A 244 -11.55 12.72 -8.09
C ARG A 244 -10.55 11.72 -7.54
N VAL A 245 -9.70 11.19 -8.42
CA VAL A 245 -8.57 10.35 -8.04
C VAL A 245 -7.40 11.25 -7.66
N ILE A 246 -6.93 11.13 -6.42
CA ILE A 246 -5.84 11.94 -5.86
C ILE A 246 -4.68 11.07 -5.36
N GLY A 247 -3.45 11.57 -5.44
CA GLY A 247 -2.24 10.80 -5.14
C GLY A 247 -1.74 10.06 -6.38
N GLY A 248 -0.41 9.97 -6.55
CA GLY A 248 0.19 9.36 -7.74
C GLY A 248 -0.03 10.14 -9.05
N ASN A 249 -0.57 11.37 -8.97
CA ASN A 249 -0.92 12.19 -10.13
C ASN A 249 0.28 12.46 -11.07
N ALA A 250 1.50 12.57 -10.55
CA ALA A 250 2.69 12.73 -11.39
C ALA A 250 3.01 11.47 -12.25
N GLN A 251 2.67 10.28 -11.77
CA GLN A 251 2.80 9.04 -12.55
C GLN A 251 1.70 8.96 -13.61
N ILE A 252 0.47 9.31 -13.23
CA ILE A 252 -0.67 9.38 -14.15
C ILE A 252 -0.40 10.41 -15.27
N ALA A 253 0.11 11.60 -14.93
CA ALA A 253 0.48 12.64 -15.90
C ALA A 253 1.53 12.16 -16.89
N ARG A 254 2.59 11.50 -16.40
CA ARG A 254 3.63 10.92 -17.26
C ARG A 254 3.06 9.87 -18.20
N TRP A 255 2.12 9.06 -17.73
CA TRP A 255 1.46 8.07 -18.58
C TRP A 255 0.56 8.75 -19.63
N PHE A 256 -0.18 9.81 -19.29
CA PHE A 256 -0.92 10.61 -20.28
C PHE A 256 0.02 11.17 -21.35
N GLN A 257 1.12 11.82 -20.96
CA GLN A 257 2.08 12.44 -21.87
C GLN A 257 2.81 11.45 -22.77
N LYS A 258 2.89 10.18 -22.37
CA LYS A 258 3.46 9.10 -23.17
C LYS A 258 2.50 8.60 -24.25
N ASN A 259 1.19 8.58 -23.96
CA ASN A 259 0.20 7.87 -24.78
C ASN A 259 -0.79 8.80 -25.51
N PHE A 260 -0.85 10.07 -25.16
CA PHE A 260 -1.83 11.03 -25.67
C PHE A 260 -1.21 12.41 -25.91
N GLY A 261 -1.83 13.22 -26.75
CA GLY A 261 -1.62 14.66 -26.85
C GLY A 261 -2.57 15.46 -25.95
N GLU A 262 -2.26 16.75 -25.75
CA GLU A 262 -3.17 17.66 -25.07
C GLU A 262 -4.47 17.84 -25.88
N GLY A 263 -5.61 17.76 -25.21
CA GLY A 263 -6.94 17.83 -25.82
C GLY A 263 -7.52 16.49 -26.25
N ASP A 264 -6.71 15.43 -26.26
CA ASP A 264 -7.19 14.07 -26.55
C ASP A 264 -8.14 13.57 -25.47
N THR A 265 -8.91 12.53 -25.81
CA THR A 265 -9.81 11.86 -24.87
C THR A 265 -9.22 10.53 -24.44
N VAL A 266 -8.97 10.38 -23.14
CA VAL A 266 -8.64 9.07 -22.55
C VAL A 266 -9.92 8.34 -22.20
N HIS A 267 -9.99 7.06 -22.56
CA HIS A 267 -11.08 6.17 -22.17
C HIS A 267 -10.67 5.31 -20.98
N GLY A 268 -11.64 4.95 -20.14
CA GLY A 268 -11.39 4.08 -19.00
C GLY A 268 -12.61 3.26 -18.60
N SER A 269 -12.38 2.33 -17.69
CA SER A 269 -13.41 1.45 -17.14
C SER A 269 -13.25 1.26 -15.64
N VAL A 270 -14.39 1.07 -14.96
CA VAL A 270 -14.43 0.64 -13.56
C VAL A 270 -14.44 -0.88 -13.54
N VAL A 271 -13.40 -1.47 -12.97
CA VAL A 271 -13.21 -2.92 -12.90
C VAL A 271 -13.91 -3.46 -11.64
N ASP A 272 -13.68 -2.78 -10.52
CA ASP A 272 -14.28 -3.03 -9.22
C ASP A 272 -14.29 -1.71 -8.41
N PRO A 273 -14.89 -1.65 -7.21
CA PRO A 273 -15.00 -0.41 -6.45
C PRO A 273 -13.67 0.29 -6.11
N HIS A 274 -12.56 -0.44 -6.14
CA HIS A 274 -11.22 0.05 -5.83
C HIS A 274 -10.23 -0.11 -6.99
N THR A 275 -10.70 -0.39 -8.21
CA THR A 275 -9.84 -0.52 -9.39
C THR A 275 -10.48 0.10 -10.62
N ILE A 276 -9.75 1.01 -11.25
CA ILE A 276 -10.04 1.51 -12.58
C ILE A 276 -8.92 1.14 -13.55
N GLU A 277 -9.27 1.04 -14.82
CA GLU A 277 -8.32 0.80 -15.91
C GLU A 277 -8.43 1.91 -16.95
N LEU A 278 -7.29 2.52 -17.28
CA LEU A 278 -7.16 3.51 -18.34
C LEU A 278 -6.63 2.84 -19.60
N ILE A 279 -7.26 3.15 -20.73
CA ILE A 279 -6.96 2.54 -22.03
C ILE A 279 -5.99 3.45 -22.76
N ALA A 280 -4.86 2.92 -23.23
CA ALA A 280 -3.89 3.64 -24.05
C ALA A 280 -4.47 4.01 -25.43
N GLY A 281 -4.04 5.15 -25.96
CA GLY A 281 -4.42 5.69 -27.28
C GLY A 281 -3.59 5.17 -28.43
#